data_AF-A0A7S1FSK7-F1
#
_entry.id   AF-A0A7S1FSK7-F1
#
_cell.length_a   1.000
_cell.length_b   1.000
_cell.length_c   1.000
_cell.angle_alpha   90.00
_cell.angle_beta   90.00
_cell.angle_gamma   90.00
#
_symmetry.space_group_name_H-M   'P 1'
#
loop_
_entity.id
_entity.type
_entity.pdbx_description
1 polymer ?
#
loop_
_entity_poly.entity_id
_entity_poly.type
_entity_poly.pdbx_seq_one_letter_code
_entity_poly.pdbx_strand_id
1 'polypeptide(L)'
;LSPLDRRDLVDLFQAVVLYNGALAGRLMVERARYEKCSTVPGCTESFSAGVQALVQDFHNSRREDGLTLGAVQIGSLLRRMLDLCRAHGVEINPSMANIVVSTLVLEGLGRSLDSELNLIECAIPFILGSVGKSI
;
A
#
# COMPACT_ATOMS: atom_id res chain seq x y z
N LEU A 1 1.10 -11.07 -12.28
CA LEU A 1 -0.20 -10.76 -11.63
C LEU A 1 -1.31 -11.18 -12.58
N SER A 2 -2.37 -11.82 -12.07
CA SER A 2 -3.56 -12.01 -12.90
C SER A 2 -4.18 -10.64 -13.26
N PRO A 3 -5.06 -10.54 -14.27
CA PRO A 3 -5.73 -9.28 -14.60
C PRO A 3 -6.50 -8.69 -13.42
N LEU A 4 -7.08 -9.55 -12.56
CA LEU A 4 -7.82 -9.15 -11.37
C LEU A 4 -6.88 -8.64 -10.27
N ASP A 5 -5.81 -9.38 -9.96
CA ASP A 5 -4.79 -8.95 -9.00
C ASP A 5 -4.14 -7.63 -9.40
N ARG A 6 -3.92 -7.42 -10.70
CA ARG A 6 -3.37 -6.18 -11.24
C ARG A 6 -4.34 -5.02 -11.02
N ARG A 7 -5.63 -5.22 -11.23
CA ARG A 7 -6.64 -4.20 -10.98
C ARG A 7 -6.74 -3.86 -9.50
N ASP A 8 -6.72 -4.87 -8.62
CA ASP A 8 -6.72 -4.66 -7.17
C ASP A 8 -5.51 -3.85 -6.71
N LEU A 9 -4.33 -4.16 -7.25
CA LEU A 9 -3.12 -3.39 -7.01
C LEU A 9 -3.28 -1.95 -7.48
N VAL A 10 -3.76 -1.73 -8.72
CA VAL A 10 -3.94 -0.39 -9.29
C VAL A 10 -4.93 0.44 -8.47
N ASP A 11 -6.08 -0.13 -8.10
CA ASP A 11 -7.11 0.56 -7.33
C ASP A 11 -6.58 0.95 -5.95
N LEU A 12 -5.81 0.06 -5.30
CA LEU A 12 -5.17 0.33 -4.01
C LEU A 12 -4.10 1.43 -4.13
N PHE A 13 -3.21 1.34 -5.12
CA PHE A 13 -2.20 2.36 -5.37
C PHE A 13 -2.82 3.72 -5.70
N GLN A 14 -3.87 3.73 -6.53
CA GLN A 14 -4.58 4.95 -6.88
C GLN A 14 -5.25 5.58 -5.65
N ALA A 15 -5.86 4.78 -4.79
CA ALA A 15 -6.44 5.26 -3.54
C ALA A 15 -5.38 5.85 -2.59
N VAL A 16 -4.19 5.28 -2.52
CA VAL A 16 -3.07 5.86 -1.77
C VAL A 16 -2.66 7.20 -2.39
N VAL A 17 -2.40 7.26 -3.70
CA VAL A 17 -1.97 8.49 -4.40
C VAL A 17 -3.00 9.62 -4.27
N LEU A 18 -4.28 9.29 -4.33
CA LEU A 18 -5.39 10.25 -4.25
C LEU A 18 -5.85 10.55 -2.81
N TYR A 19 -5.11 10.13 -1.77
CA TYR A 19 -5.45 10.34 -0.36
C TYR A 19 -6.81 9.72 0.06
N ASN A 20 -7.28 8.71 -0.66
CA ASN A 20 -8.60 8.10 -0.50
C ASN A 20 -8.50 6.69 0.11
N GLY A 21 -7.88 6.60 1.30
CA GLY A 21 -7.77 5.34 2.03
C GLY A 21 -9.11 4.74 2.46
N ALA A 22 -10.13 5.57 2.67
CA ALA A 22 -11.48 5.09 2.98
C ALA A 22 -12.09 4.28 1.82
N LEU A 23 -11.87 4.71 0.56
CA LEU A 23 -12.26 3.92 -0.60
C LEU A 23 -11.45 2.63 -0.70
N ALA A 24 -10.13 2.68 -0.47
CA ALA A 24 -9.30 1.47 -0.46
C ALA A 24 -9.81 0.45 0.55
N GLY A 25 -10.09 0.87 1.78
CA GLY A 25 -10.57 -0.02 2.83
C GLY A 25 -11.91 -0.67 2.47
N ARG A 26 -12.83 0.10 1.88
CA ARG A 26 -14.12 -0.43 1.42
C ARG A 26 -13.96 -1.47 0.32
N LEU A 27 -13.13 -1.17 -0.69
CA LEU A 27 -12.83 -2.10 -1.78
C LEU A 27 -12.16 -3.38 -1.28
N MET A 28 -11.31 -3.29 -0.27
CA MET A 28 -10.69 -4.47 0.35
C MET A 28 -11.70 -5.37 1.06
N VAL A 29 -12.70 -4.79 1.73
CA VAL A 29 -13.79 -5.55 2.34
C VAL A 29 -14.68 -6.18 1.27
N GLU A 30 -15.05 -5.43 0.24
CA GLU A 30 -15.89 -5.92 -0.88
C GLU A 30 -15.23 -7.06 -1.68
N ARG A 31 -13.89 -7.05 -1.76
CA ARG A 31 -13.10 -8.03 -2.51
C ARG A 31 -12.52 -9.13 -1.61
N ALA A 32 -12.75 -9.07 -0.30
CA ALA A 32 -12.31 -10.11 0.61
C ALA A 32 -13.00 -11.42 0.26
N ARG A 33 -12.24 -12.52 0.28
CA ARG A 33 -12.77 -13.85 -0.02
C ARG A 33 -13.87 -14.30 0.95
N TYR A 34 -13.82 -13.83 2.19
CA TYR A 34 -14.80 -14.11 3.22
C TYR A 34 -15.45 -12.83 3.73
N GLU A 35 -16.77 -12.85 3.90
CA GLU A 35 -17.58 -11.71 4.33
C GLU A 35 -17.59 -11.47 5.86
N LYS A 36 -16.47 -11.78 6.54
CA LYS A 36 -16.40 -11.66 8.01
C LYS A 36 -16.63 -10.22 8.49
N CYS A 37 -16.05 -9.24 7.81
CA CYS A 37 -16.26 -7.84 8.18
C CYS A 37 -17.64 -7.36 7.76
N SER A 38 -18.07 -7.66 6.53
CA SER A 38 -19.35 -7.19 5.97
C SER A 38 -20.58 -7.64 6.75
N THR A 39 -20.48 -8.73 7.52
CA THR A 39 -21.57 -9.26 8.35
C THR A 39 -21.65 -8.62 9.74
N VAL A 40 -20.62 -7.87 10.15
CA VAL A 40 -20.58 -7.17 11.44
C VAL A 40 -20.98 -5.70 11.24
N PRO A 41 -22.03 -5.21 11.91
CA PRO A 41 -22.45 -3.82 11.80
C PRO A 41 -21.32 -2.83 12.13
N GLY A 42 -21.06 -1.87 11.22
CA GLY A 42 -20.03 -0.84 11.42
C GLY A 42 -18.60 -1.30 11.14
N CYS A 43 -18.36 -2.57 10.82
CA CYS A 43 -17.01 -3.08 10.60
C CYS A 43 -16.36 -2.47 9.35
N THR A 44 -17.10 -2.38 8.24
CA THR A 44 -16.59 -1.81 6.99
C THR A 44 -16.16 -0.36 7.17
N GLU A 45 -16.95 0.43 7.89
CA GLU A 45 -16.68 1.84 8.20
C GLU A 45 -15.46 1.98 9.11
N SER A 46 -15.39 1.17 10.17
CA SER A 46 -14.25 1.14 11.10
C SER A 46 -12.94 0.76 10.37
N PHE A 47 -12.99 -0.30 9.56
CA PHE A 47 -11.84 -0.73 8.77
C PHE A 47 -11.42 0.35 7.78
N SER A 48 -12.37 0.92 7.04
CA SER A 48 -12.10 1.99 6.06
C SER A 48 -11.51 3.25 6.70
N ALA A 49 -11.99 3.63 7.89
CA ALA A 49 -11.43 4.74 8.66
C ALA A 49 -9.99 4.44 9.11
N GLY A 50 -9.70 3.21 9.53
CA GLY A 50 -8.34 2.77 9.87
C GLY A 50 -7.40 2.83 8.66
N VAL A 51 -7.84 2.39 7.48
CA VAL A 51 -7.04 2.50 6.23
C VAL A 51 -6.82 3.96 5.86
N GLN A 52 -7.82 4.83 6.02
CA GLN A 52 -7.66 6.28 5.81
C GLN A 52 -6.58 6.88 6.70
N ALA A 53 -6.55 6.53 7.99
CA ALA A 53 -5.53 7.00 8.92
C ALA A 53 -4.12 6.56 8.49
N LEU A 54 -3.96 5.30 8.03
CA LEU A 54 -2.68 4.81 7.51
C LEU A 54 -2.21 5.59 6.27
N VAL A 55 -3.12 5.88 5.34
CA VAL A 55 -2.81 6.67 4.15
C VAL A 55 -2.42 8.11 4.53
N GLN A 56 -3.11 8.72 5.49
CA GLN A 56 -2.78 10.05 5.98
C GLN A 56 -1.40 10.09 6.63
N ASP A 57 -1.08 9.13 7.50
CA ASP A 57 0.23 9.05 8.15
C ASP A 57 1.36 8.93 7.12
N PHE A 58 1.19 8.05 6.11
CA PHE A 58 2.17 7.89 5.03
C PHE A 58 2.46 9.21 4.29
N HIS A 59 1.41 9.99 4.00
CA HIS A 59 1.57 11.26 3.31
C HIS A 59 2.12 12.37 4.18
N ASN A 60 1.83 12.38 5.47
CA ASN A 60 2.40 13.34 6.41
C ASN A 60 3.91 13.13 6.54
N SER A 61 4.36 11.88 6.73
CA SER A 61 5.79 11.54 6.79
C SER A 61 6.55 11.94 5.52
N ARG A 62 5.92 11.79 4.34
CA ARG A 62 6.53 12.23 3.07
C ARG A 62 6.83 13.73 3.02
N ARG A 63 6.00 14.57 3.66
CA ARG A 63 6.15 16.04 3.61
C ARG A 63 7.27 16.55 4.51
N GLU A 64 7.57 15.83 5.58
CA GLU A 64 8.53 16.26 6.61
C GLU A 64 9.96 15.87 6.24
N ASP A 65 10.20 14.65 5.76
CA ASP A 65 11.56 14.09 5.59
C ASP A 65 11.89 13.64 4.15
N GLY A 66 10.99 13.86 3.19
CA GLY A 66 11.12 13.32 1.84
C GLY A 66 10.82 11.82 1.76
N LEU A 67 10.94 11.23 0.55
CA LEU A 67 10.68 9.79 0.30
C LEU A 67 11.98 8.97 0.32
N THR A 68 12.80 9.20 1.35
CA THR A 68 13.97 8.37 1.59
C THR A 68 13.55 7.06 2.25
N LEU A 69 14.30 6.00 1.99
CA LEU A 69 14.11 4.70 2.63
C LEU A 69 14.30 4.75 4.16
N GLY A 70 15.07 5.73 4.67
CA GLY A 70 15.21 5.98 6.10
C GLY A 70 13.98 6.64 6.74
N ALA A 71 13.36 7.60 6.06
CA ALA A 71 12.22 8.37 6.56
C ALA A 71 10.89 7.60 6.50
N VAL A 72 10.66 6.88 5.41
CA VAL A 72 9.43 6.12 5.25
C VAL A 72 9.62 4.72 5.83
N GLN A 73 9.09 4.50 7.03
CA GLN A 73 9.03 3.17 7.64
C GLN A 73 7.92 2.33 7.00
N ILE A 74 8.10 1.92 5.75
CA ILE A 74 7.13 1.11 4.99
C ILE A 74 6.81 -0.17 5.76
N GLY A 75 7.80 -0.79 6.41
CA GLY A 75 7.60 -1.93 7.31
C GLY A 75 6.62 -1.66 8.46
N SER A 76 6.68 -0.48 9.07
CA SER A 76 5.77 -0.08 10.15
C SER A 76 4.34 0.13 9.63
N LEU A 77 4.20 0.81 8.48
CA LEU A 77 2.91 1.01 7.81
C LEU A 77 2.26 -0.32 7.43
N LEU A 78 3.01 -1.23 6.81
CA LEU A 78 2.53 -2.54 6.41
C LEU A 78 2.15 -3.39 7.61
N ARG A 79 2.92 -3.35 8.69
CA ARG A 79 2.56 -4.05 9.94
C ARG A 79 1.22 -3.56 10.50
N ARG A 80 1.02 -2.24 10.58
CA ARG A 80 -0.25 -1.66 11.03
C ARG A 80 -1.41 -2.04 10.11
N MET A 81 -1.17 -2.14 8.80
CA MET A 81 -2.17 -2.61 7.84
C MET A 81 -2.55 -4.08 8.06
N LEU A 82 -1.55 -4.95 8.25
CA LEU A 82 -1.77 -6.37 8.56
C LEU A 82 -2.54 -6.55 9.89
N ASP A 83 -2.22 -5.74 10.91
CA ASP A 83 -2.94 -5.74 12.19
C ASP A 83 -4.39 -5.28 12.02
N LEU A 84 -4.65 -4.27 11.18
CA LEU A 84 -6.00 -3.79 10.89
C LEU A 84 -6.84 -4.86 10.16
N CYS A 85 -6.26 -5.52 9.17
CA CYS A 85 -6.87 -6.65 8.45
C CYS A 85 -7.21 -7.79 9.41
N ARG A 86 -6.27 -8.16 10.29
CA ARG A 86 -6.48 -9.21 11.29
C ARG A 86 -7.59 -8.86 12.27
N ALA A 87 -7.61 -7.61 12.77
CA ALA A 87 -8.61 -7.15 13.74
C ALA A 87 -10.04 -7.14 13.18
N HIS A 88 -10.20 -6.82 11.89
CA HIS A 88 -11.51 -6.76 11.21
C HIS A 88 -11.85 -8.02 10.42
N GLY A 89 -10.97 -9.04 10.42
CA GLY A 89 -11.19 -10.28 9.67
C GLY A 89 -11.19 -10.10 8.15
N VAL A 90 -10.53 -9.06 7.64
CA VAL A 90 -10.38 -8.80 6.20
C VAL A 90 -9.20 -9.62 5.67
N GLU A 91 -9.48 -10.57 4.78
CA GLU A 91 -8.43 -11.42 4.21
C GLU A 91 -7.66 -10.69 3.11
N ILE A 92 -6.34 -10.86 3.10
CA ILE A 92 -5.47 -10.35 2.05
C ILE A 92 -5.28 -11.44 1.01
N ASN A 93 -5.50 -11.10 -0.26
CA ASN A 93 -5.24 -12.00 -1.38
C ASN A 93 -3.76 -12.47 -1.33
N PRO A 94 -3.47 -13.78 -1.41
CA PRO A 94 -2.09 -14.31 -1.39
C PRO A 94 -1.16 -13.66 -2.43
N SER A 95 -1.68 -13.27 -3.60
CA SER A 95 -0.90 -12.56 -4.63
C SER A 95 -0.42 -11.19 -4.13
N MET A 96 -1.26 -10.48 -3.38
CA MET A 96 -0.95 -9.19 -2.76
C MET A 96 0.03 -9.35 -1.60
N ALA A 97 -0.12 -10.42 -0.81
CA ALA A 97 0.83 -10.73 0.26
C ALA A 97 2.26 -10.92 -0.27
N ASN A 98 2.42 -11.58 -1.42
CA ASN A 98 3.73 -11.74 -2.05
C ASN A 98 4.35 -10.40 -2.50
N ILE A 99 3.53 -9.46 -2.99
CA ILE A 99 3.99 -8.11 -3.33
C ILE A 99 4.46 -7.39 -2.07
N VAL A 100 3.66 -7.44 -0.99
CA VAL A 100 3.98 -6.83 0.30
C VAL A 100 5.32 -7.36 0.82
N VAL A 101 5.52 -8.68 0.81
CA VAL A 101 6.79 -9.30 1.23
C VAL A 101 7.94 -8.87 0.33
N SER A 102 7.75 -8.85 -0.98
CA SER A 102 8.79 -8.39 -1.93
C SER A 102 9.18 -6.94 -1.66
N THR A 103 8.21 -6.06 -1.39
CA THR A 103 8.45 -4.66 -1.01
C THR A 103 9.23 -4.55 0.30
N LEU A 104 8.89 -5.34 1.32
CA LEU A 104 9.63 -5.36 2.60
C LEU A 104 11.09 -5.79 2.42
N VAL A 105 11.33 -6.82 1.61
CA VAL A 105 12.70 -7.28 1.30
C VAL A 105 13.48 -6.20 0.56
N LEU A 106 12.87 -5.57 -0.44
CA LEU A 106 13.50 -4.47 -1.18
C LEU A 106 13.79 -3.25 -0.31
N GLU A 107 12.87 -2.90 0.60
CA GLU A 107 13.07 -1.83 1.58
C GLU A 107 14.26 -2.17 2.51
N GLY A 108 14.28 -3.38 3.07
CA GLY A 108 15.35 -3.82 3.97
C GLY A 108 16.72 -3.84 3.30
N LEU A 109 16.80 -4.34 2.06
CA LEU A 109 18.03 -4.32 1.26
C LEU A 109 18.44 -2.89 0.91
N GLY A 110 17.51 -2.07 0.45
CA GLY A 110 17.75 -0.66 0.11
C GLY A 110 18.31 0.11 1.31
N ARG A 111 17.67 0.02 2.47
CA ARG A 111 18.15 0.65 3.72
C ARG A 111 19.51 0.14 4.17
N SER A 112 19.81 -1.14 3.96
CA SER A 112 21.10 -1.74 4.34
C SER A 112 22.25 -1.29 3.44
N LEU A 113 21.94 -0.91 2.19
CA LEU A 113 22.92 -0.44 1.21
C LEU A 113 23.10 1.08 1.25
N ASP A 114 22.00 1.84 1.28
CA ASP A 114 21.98 3.30 1.32
C ASP A 114 20.64 3.80 1.90
N SER A 115 20.66 4.37 3.12
CA SER A 115 19.47 4.86 3.80
C SER A 115 18.93 6.19 3.25
N GLU A 116 19.80 6.96 2.57
CA GLU A 116 19.48 8.30 2.04
C GLU A 116 18.93 8.22 0.62
N LEU A 117 18.87 7.01 0.04
CA LEU A 117 18.37 6.77 -1.31
C LEU A 117 16.92 7.24 -1.47
N ASN A 118 16.71 8.17 -2.41
CA ASN A 118 15.40 8.70 -2.76
C ASN A 118 14.69 7.76 -3.76
N LEU A 119 13.63 7.08 -3.29
CA LEU A 119 12.89 6.10 -4.09
C LEU A 119 12.25 6.70 -5.35
N ILE A 120 11.85 7.97 -5.31
CA ILE A 120 11.24 8.63 -6.47
C ILE A 120 12.26 8.82 -7.58
N GLU A 121 13.48 9.26 -7.24
CA GLU A 121 14.56 9.42 -8.22
C GLU A 121 14.94 8.10 -8.86
N CYS A 122 15.01 7.02 -8.07
CA CYS A 122 15.22 5.68 -8.60
C CYS A 122 14.07 5.19 -9.49
N ALA A 123 12.84 5.58 -9.21
CA ALA A 123 11.66 5.17 -9.97
C ALA A 123 11.46 5.96 -11.28
N ILE A 124 11.93 7.22 -11.36
CA ILE A 124 11.76 8.10 -12.52
C ILE A 124 12.15 7.43 -13.86
N PRO A 125 13.31 6.76 -14.01
CA PRO A 125 13.70 6.11 -15.26
C PRO A 125 12.73 5.00 -15.69
N PHE A 126 12.13 4.30 -14.74
CA PHE A 126 11.19 3.22 -15.02
C PHE A 126 9.78 3.73 -15.32
N ILE A 127 9.39 4.85 -14.71
CA ILE A 127 8.09 5.50 -14.92
C ILE A 127 8.09 6.29 -16.23
N LEU A 128 9.13 7.09 -16.50
CA LEU A 128 9.22 7.99 -17.66
C LEU A 128 9.97 7.39 -18.86
N GLY A 129 10.84 6.39 -18.65
CA GLY A 129 11.60 5.75 -19.74
C GLY A 129 10.76 4.89 -20.69
N SER A 130 9.46 4.73 -20.42
CA SER A 130 8.50 4.09 -21.34
C SER A 130 7.93 5.06 -22.40
N VAL A 131 8.21 6.36 -22.30
CA VAL A 131 7.78 7.37 -23.30
C VAL A 131 8.77 7.50 -24.48
N GLY A 132 9.93 6.82 -24.43
CA GLY A 132 11.05 7.01 -25.36
C GLY A 132 11.27 5.92 -26.43
N LYS A 133 10.29 5.07 -26.76
CA LYS A 133 10.40 4.09 -27.88
C LYS A 133 9.20 4.14 -28.81
N SER A 134 8.98 5.28 -29.44
CA SER A 134 8.21 5.43 -30.68
C SER A 134 8.55 6.77 -31.31
N ILE A 135 9.74 6.86 -31.91
CA ILE A 135 10.06 7.77 -33.02
C ILE A 135 10.95 6.98 -33.97
#